data_AF-A0A0D0DNU2-F1
#
_entry.id   AF-A0A0D0DNU2-F1
#
_cell.length_a   1.000
_cell.length_b   1.000
_cell.length_c   1.000
_cell.angle_alpha   90.00
_cell.angle_beta   90.00
_cell.angle_gamma   90.00
#
_symmetry.space_group_name_H-M   'P 1'
#
loop_
_entity.id
_entity.type
_entity.pdbx_description
1 polymer ?
#
loop_
_entity_poly.entity_id
_entity_poly.type
_entity_poly.pdbx_seq_one_letter_code
_entity_poly.pdbx_strand_id
1 'polypeptide(L)'
;MSLLLIDDIPSMSTWLNSHNDHKEWGKYGIRFIQFSSIFEWEGFLRLSQLSGEFISQNELQEMLRVPHGPALLIMQYAKQDL
;
A
#
# COMPACT_ATOMS: atom_id res chain seq x y z
N MET A 1 8.71 -18.36 15.41
CA MET A 1 8.31 -18.06 14.02
C MET A 1 6.79 -18.19 14.01
N SER A 2 6.08 -17.11 14.32
CA SER A 2 4.61 -17.14 14.32
C SER A 2 4.15 -17.01 12.88
N LEU A 3 3.46 -18.05 12.39
CA LEU A 3 2.63 -17.94 11.20
C LEU A 3 1.55 -16.91 11.54
N LEU A 4 1.65 -15.70 11.02
CA LEU A 4 0.50 -14.80 10.95
C LEU A 4 -0.59 -15.60 10.22
N LEU A 5 -1.72 -15.81 10.88
CA LEU A 5 -2.88 -16.39 10.21
C LEU A 5 -3.23 -15.45 9.06
N ILE A 6 -3.56 -16.01 7.89
CA ILE A 6 -3.94 -15.22 6.69
C ILE A 6 -5.10 -14.25 6.98
N ASP A 7 -5.86 -14.51 8.05
CA ASP A 7 -6.95 -13.68 8.56
C ASP A 7 -6.49 -12.43 9.32
N ASP A 8 -5.25 -12.36 9.80
CA ASP A 8 -4.69 -11.20 10.52
C ASP A 8 -4.04 -10.17 9.58
N ILE A 9 -3.76 -10.55 8.32
CA ILE A 9 -3.16 -9.63 7.34
C ILE A 9 -4.24 -8.67 6.83
N PRO A 10 -4.05 -7.34 6.96
CA PRO A 10 -5.02 -6.38 6.48
C PRO A 10 -5.34 -6.57 5.00
N SER A 11 -6.63 -6.49 4.67
CA SER A 11 -7.04 -6.36 3.27
C SER A 11 -6.53 -5.03 2.71
N MET A 12 -6.21 -5.00 1.42
CA MET A 12 -5.71 -3.78 0.77
C MET A 12 -6.71 -2.62 0.94
N SER A 13 -8.00 -2.88 0.75
CA SER A 13 -9.05 -1.85 0.88
C SER A 13 -9.18 -1.35 2.32
N THR A 14 -9.10 -2.22 3.33
CA THR A 14 -9.11 -1.81 4.74
C THR A 14 -7.92 -0.93 5.06
N TRP A 15 -6.73 -1.33 4.61
CA TRP A 15 -5.50 -0.58 4.85
C TRP A 15 -5.51 0.80 4.19
N LEU A 16 -5.88 0.89 2.91
CA LEU A 16 -5.98 2.16 2.18
C LEU A 16 -6.98 3.13 2.82
N ASN A 17 -8.12 2.62 3.30
CA ASN A 17 -9.11 3.43 4.01
C ASN A 17 -8.58 3.97 5.34
N SER A 18 -7.91 3.12 6.15
CA SER A 18 -7.35 3.54 7.44
C SER A 18 -6.31 4.67 7.33
N HIS A 19 -5.59 4.72 6.21
CA HIS A 19 -4.55 5.72 5.94
C HIS A 19 -5.06 6.96 5.20
N ASN A 20 -6.33 6.98 4.76
CA ASN A 20 -6.87 8.08 3.98
C ASN A 20 -7.06 9.37 4.79
N ASP A 21 -7.36 9.25 6.08
CA ASP A 21 -7.62 10.38 6.97
C ASP A 21 -6.37 10.83 7.75
N HIS A 22 -5.21 10.24 7.45
CA HIS A 22 -3.98 10.58 8.13
C HIS A 22 -3.55 12.01 7.73
N LYS A 23 -3.65 12.94 8.69
CA LYS A 23 -3.42 14.39 8.51
C LYS A 23 -2.05 14.74 7.91
N GLU A 24 -1.07 13.86 8.07
CA GLU A 24 0.29 14.02 7.55
C GLU A 24 0.32 13.98 6.01
N TRP A 25 -0.42 13.07 5.37
CA TRP A 25 -0.42 12.88 3.91
C TRP A 25 -1.26 13.90 3.16
N GLY A 26 -2.37 14.33 3.78
CA GLY A 26 -3.19 15.42 3.26
C GLY A 26 -2.38 16.70 3.03
N LYS A 27 -1.33 16.95 3.85
CA LYS A 27 -0.41 18.10 3.66
C LYS A 27 0.42 17.99 2.38
N TYR A 28 0.72 16.77 1.93
CA TYR A 28 1.47 16.49 0.71
C TYR A 28 0.57 16.14 -0.47
N GLY A 29 -0.76 16.27 -0.31
CA GLY A 29 -1.74 15.95 -1.35
C GLY A 29 -1.86 14.45 -1.67
N ILE A 30 -1.30 13.58 -0.84
CA ILE A 30 -1.36 12.13 -1.05
C ILE A 30 -2.57 11.60 -0.27
N ARG A 31 -3.49 10.94 -0.98
CA ARG A 31 -4.59 10.19 -0.38
C ARG A 31 -4.51 8.75 -0.86
N PHE A 32 -4.19 7.83 0.04
CA PHE A 32 -4.00 6.42 -0.31
C PHE A 32 -5.21 5.82 -1.04
N ILE A 33 -6.42 6.24 -0.67
CA ILE A 33 -7.66 5.77 -1.32
C ILE A 33 -7.70 6.03 -2.82
N GLN A 34 -6.96 7.02 -3.33
CA GLN A 34 -6.91 7.34 -4.76
C GLN A 34 -6.32 6.19 -5.59
N PHE A 35 -5.57 5.28 -4.95
CA PHE A 35 -4.94 4.13 -5.60
C PHE A 35 -5.79 2.85 -5.52
N SER A 36 -6.92 2.88 -4.81
CA SER A 36 -7.77 1.70 -4.58
C SER A 36 -8.16 0.97 -5.86
N SER A 37 -8.65 1.70 -6.87
CA SER A 37 -9.07 1.12 -8.13
C SER A 37 -7.92 0.50 -8.93
N ILE A 38 -6.72 1.07 -8.83
CA ILE A 38 -5.53 0.53 -9.49
C ILE A 38 -5.14 -0.79 -8.83
N PHE A 39 -5.07 -0.82 -7.49
CA PHE A 39 -4.77 -2.05 -6.76
C PHE A 39 -5.81 -3.15 -6.99
N GLU A 40 -7.10 -2.82 -7.05
CA GLU A 40 -8.16 -3.76 -7.37
C GLU A 40 -8.00 -4.33 -8.79
N TRP A 41 -7.74 -3.46 -9.77
CA TRP A 41 -7.55 -3.86 -11.16
C TRP A 41 -6.34 -4.79 -11.36
N GLU A 42 -5.27 -4.53 -10.62
CA GLU A 42 -4.03 -5.32 -10.63
C GLU A 42 -4.10 -6.58 -9.72
N GLY A 43 -5.21 -6.81 -9.01
CA GLY A 43 -5.40 -8.01 -8.19
C GLY A 43 -4.68 -7.99 -6.83
N PHE A 44 -4.34 -6.81 -6.31
CA PHE A 44 -3.78 -6.65 -4.96
C PHE A 44 -4.90 -6.71 -3.91
N LEU A 45 -4.99 -7.84 -3.21
CA LEU A 45 -6.03 -8.13 -2.21
C LEU A 45 -5.54 -7.97 -0.76
N ARG A 46 -4.24 -8.14 -0.53
CA ARG A 46 -3.60 -8.18 0.80
C ARG A 46 -2.43 -7.23 0.86
N LEU A 47 -2.23 -6.61 2.03
CA LEU A 47 -1.11 -5.70 2.26
C LEU A 47 0.26 -6.36 2.04
N SER A 48 0.37 -7.67 2.34
CA SER A 48 1.59 -8.44 2.15
C SER A 48 2.11 -8.46 0.71
N GLN A 49 1.24 -8.24 -0.28
CA GLN A 49 1.61 -8.16 -1.70
C GLN A 49 2.40 -6.88 -2.03
N LEU A 50 2.36 -5.86 -1.17
CA LEU A 50 3.22 -4.67 -1.27
C LEU A 50 4.60 -4.86 -0.65
N SER A 51 4.87 -6.02 -0.04
CA SER A 51 6.23 -6.34 0.42
C SER A 51 7.17 -6.45 -0.79
N GLY A 52 8.43 -6.05 -0.58
CA GLY A 52 9.45 -6.06 -1.64
C GLY A 52 9.77 -7.44 -2.21
N GLU A 53 9.17 -8.51 -1.69
CA GLU A 53 9.26 -9.87 -2.21
C GLU A 53 8.36 -10.10 -3.44
N PHE A 54 7.27 -9.33 -3.59
CA PHE A 54 6.28 -9.53 -4.65
C PHE A 54 6.18 -8.38 -5.66
N ILE A 55 6.53 -7.16 -5.24
CA ILE A 55 6.58 -5.99 -6.13
C ILE A 55 7.79 -5.13 -5.79
N SER A 56 8.55 -4.75 -6.81
CA SER A 56 9.65 -3.80 -6.66
C SER A 56 9.12 -2.36 -6.57
N GLN A 57 9.94 -1.47 -6.01
CA GLN A 57 9.59 -0.05 -5.95
C GLN A 57 9.40 0.56 -7.36
N ASN A 58 10.12 0.08 -8.38
CA ASN A 58 9.98 0.60 -9.74
C ASN A 58 8.66 0.16 -10.36
N GLU A 59 8.29 -1.11 -10.22
CA GLU A 59 6.98 -1.60 -10.66
C GLU A 59 5.84 -0.85 -9.97
N LEU A 60 5.97 -0.59 -8.66
CA LEU A 60 4.97 0.19 -7.91
C LEU A 60 4.86 1.64 -8.43
N GLN A 61 5.99 2.29 -8.77
CA GLN A 61 5.99 3.63 -9.36
C GLN A 61 5.29 3.66 -10.71
N GLU A 62 5.60 2.70 -11.58
CA GLU A 62 5.02 2.58 -12.92
C GLU A 62 3.52 2.29 -12.86
N MET A 63 3.12 1.35 -12.00
CA MET A 63 1.73 0.96 -11.78
C MET A 63 0.87 2.13 -11.27
N LEU A 64 1.36 2.85 -10.24
CA LEU A 64 0.61 3.96 -9.65
C LEU A 64 0.82 5.30 -10.35
N ARG A 65 1.77 5.37 -11.30
CA ARG A 65 2.21 6.60 -11.98
C ARG A 65 2.61 7.71 -11.01
N VAL A 66 3.36 7.33 -9.98
CA VAL A 66 3.83 8.25 -8.93
C VAL A 66 5.34 8.41 -8.94
N PRO A 67 5.87 9.54 -8.44
CA PRO A 67 7.29 9.70 -8.21
C PRO A 67 7.86 8.70 -7.20
N HIS A 68 9.19 8.63 -7.13
CA HIS A 68 9.93 7.77 -6.20
C HIS A 68 9.49 7.90 -4.73
N GLY A 69 9.29 9.13 -4.25
CA GLY A 69 8.93 9.41 -2.85
C GLY A 69 7.62 8.76 -2.40
N PRO A 70 6.48 9.03 -3.06
CA PRO A 70 5.21 8.39 -2.74
C PRO A 70 5.24 6.86 -2.80
N ALA A 71 5.92 6.27 -3.79
CA ALA A 71 6.07 4.81 -3.85
C ALA A 71 6.85 4.26 -2.65
N LEU A 72 7.96 4.92 -2.27
CA LEU A 72 8.75 4.55 -1.10
C LEU A 72 7.92 4.61 0.18
N LEU A 73 7.11 5.66 0.33
CA LEU A 73 6.21 5.84 1.46
C LEU A 73 5.17 4.71 1.55
N ILE A 74 4.51 4.38 0.43
CA ILE A 74 3.55 3.27 0.39
C ILE A 74 4.19 1.96 0.86
N MET A 75 5.39 1.63 0.37
CA MET A 75 6.11 0.42 0.79
C MET A 75 6.54 0.46 2.27
N GLN A 76 6.96 1.63 2.78
CA GLN A 76 7.34 1.79 4.18
C GLN A 76 6.17 1.53 5.12
N TYR A 77 5.01 2.13 4.86
CA TYR A 77 3.82 1.91 5.69
C TYR A 77 3.29 0.49 5.56
N ALA A 78 3.26 -0.05 4.34
CA ALA A 78 2.87 -1.44 4.14
C ALA A 78 3.76 -2.41 4.95
N LYS A 79 5.05 -2.11 5.08
CA LYS A 79 5.97 -2.90 5.92
C LYS A 79 5.79 -2.66 7.43
N GLN A 80 5.40 -1.46 7.85
CA GLN A 80 5.17 -1.14 9.27
C GLN A 80 3.89 -1.78 9.82
N ASP A 81 2.88 -1.95 8.97
CA ASP A 81 1.56 -2.48 9.33
C ASP A 81 1.39 -3.98 9.05
N LEU A 82 2.46 -4.66 8.61
CA LEU A 82 2.57 -6.12 8.48
C LEU A 82 3.26 -6.73 9.71
#